data_AF-A0A6G7BWI3-F1
#
_entry.id   AF-A0A6G7BWI3-F1
#
_cell.length_a   1.000
_cell.length_b   1.000
_cell.length_c   1.000
_cell.angle_alpha   90.00
_cell.angle_beta   90.00
_cell.angle_gamma   90.00
#
_symmetry.space_group_name_H-M   'P 1'
#
loop_
_entity.id
_entity.type
_entity.pdbx_description
1 polymer ?
#
loop_
_entity_poly.entity_id
_entity_poly.type
_entity_poly.pdbx_seq_one_letter_code
_entity_poly.pdbx_strand_id
1 'polypeptide(L)'
;MNQQSNNLLPFELACYEIYDNGYDPLNTIREFWSQHTITELQEILWVLFENYRKGTVQEDVADVKQMHTFLMKVCRVLMAYFLVHFRKIGIDAVPFAFAEPADVITADLEAKQRIYSFFNRITE
;
A
#
# COMPACT_ATOMS: atom_id res chain seq x y z
N MET A 1 -23.55 2.09 -22.52
CA MET A 1 -22.67 1.55 -21.45
C MET A 1 -22.72 2.53 -20.28
N ASN A 2 -22.97 2.05 -19.07
CA ASN A 2 -23.23 2.87 -17.89
C ASN A 2 -21.91 3.49 -17.38
N GLN A 3 -21.86 4.78 -17.04
CA GLN A 3 -20.62 5.46 -16.61
C GLN A 3 -20.01 4.84 -15.34
N GLN A 4 -20.82 4.18 -14.50
CA GLN A 4 -20.36 3.49 -13.29
C GLN A 4 -19.42 2.31 -13.56
N SER A 5 -19.57 1.59 -14.68
CA SER A 5 -18.68 0.46 -14.99
C SER A 5 -17.32 0.90 -15.55
N ASN A 6 -17.16 2.15 -16.01
CA ASN A 6 -15.88 2.66 -16.50
C ASN A 6 -14.86 2.98 -15.39
N ASN A 7 -15.32 3.25 -14.16
CA ASN A 7 -14.42 3.59 -13.05
C ASN A 7 -13.78 2.35 -12.41
N LEU A 8 -14.40 1.18 -12.51
CA LEU A 8 -13.85 -0.08 -11.97
C LEU A 8 -12.84 -0.75 -12.90
N LEU A 9 -12.92 -0.48 -14.20
CA LEU A 9 -12.06 -1.08 -15.21
C LEU A 9 -10.55 -1.01 -14.87
N PRO A 10 -9.99 0.13 -14.41
CA PRO A 10 -8.59 0.21 -14.00
C PRO A 10 -8.24 -0.69 -12.81
N PHE A 11 -9.17 -0.83 -11.85
CA PHE A 11 -9.01 -1.71 -10.71
C PHE A 11 -9.04 -3.18 -11.14
N GLU A 12 -10.02 -3.57 -11.94
CA GLU A 12 -10.14 -4.92 -12.47
C GLU A 12 -8.92 -5.31 -13.29
N LEU A 13 -8.43 -4.41 -14.16
CA LEU A 13 -7.20 -4.62 -14.93
C LEU A 13 -5.99 -4.87 -14.02
N ALA A 14 -5.80 -4.07 -12.97
CA ALA A 14 -4.75 -4.29 -11.99
C ALA A 14 -4.88 -5.67 -11.29
N CYS A 15 -6.10 -6.14 -11.04
CA CYS A 15 -6.36 -7.46 -10.48
C CYS A 15 -6.10 -8.60 -11.48
N TYR A 16 -6.14 -8.35 -12.79
CA TYR A 16 -5.83 -9.36 -13.80
C TYR A 16 -4.36 -9.39 -14.20
N GLU A 17 -3.66 -8.27 -14.12
CA GLU A 17 -2.22 -8.17 -14.44
C GLU A 17 -1.35 -9.14 -13.66
N ILE A 18 -1.75 -9.52 -12.45
CA ILE A 18 -1.01 -10.47 -11.63
C ILE A 18 -0.93 -11.90 -12.20
N TYR A 19 -1.83 -12.22 -13.13
CA TYR A 19 -1.88 -13.50 -13.84
C TYR A 19 -1.11 -13.49 -15.16
N ASP A 20 -0.58 -12.33 -15.57
CA ASP A 20 0.29 -12.26 -16.73
C ASP A 20 1.58 -13.07 -16.49
N ASN A 21 2.00 -13.84 -17.48
CA ASN A 21 3.20 -14.69 -17.41
C ASN A 21 4.48 -13.85 -17.24
N GLY A 22 4.45 -12.58 -17.65
CA GLY A 22 5.55 -11.62 -17.48
C GLY A 22 5.51 -10.82 -16.17
N TYR A 23 4.50 -11.03 -15.32
CA TYR A 23 4.31 -10.21 -14.13
C TYR A 23 5.39 -10.48 -13.06
N ASP A 24 6.21 -9.45 -12.80
CA ASP A 24 7.18 -9.44 -11.71
C ASP A 24 6.65 -8.61 -10.53
N PRO A 25 6.20 -9.27 -9.43
CA PRO A 25 5.71 -8.55 -8.26
C PRO A 25 6.84 -7.77 -7.56
N LEU A 26 8.10 -8.21 -7.62
CA LEU A 26 9.22 -7.49 -7.02
C LEU A 26 9.50 -6.18 -7.76
N ASN A 27 9.41 -6.19 -9.09
CA ASN A 27 9.55 -4.98 -9.87
C ASN A 27 8.42 -3.99 -9.58
N THR A 28 7.18 -4.47 -9.45
CA THR A 28 6.02 -3.63 -9.08
C THR A 28 6.24 -2.95 -7.72
N ILE A 29 6.74 -3.68 -6.73
CA ILE A 29 7.05 -3.13 -5.41
C ILE A 29 8.18 -2.10 -5.50
N ARG A 30 9.26 -2.41 -6.23
CA ARG A 30 10.41 -1.51 -6.40
C ARG A 30 10.01 -0.20 -7.08
N GLU A 31 9.25 -0.30 -8.16
CA GLU A 31 8.79 0.87 -8.91
C GLU A 31 7.92 1.77 -8.05
N PHE A 32 6.97 1.20 -7.31
CA PHE A 32 6.11 1.97 -6.40
C PHE A 32 6.93 2.79 -5.41
N TRP A 33 7.87 2.16 -4.71
CA TRP A 33 8.67 2.84 -3.70
C TRP A 33 9.80 3.72 -4.23
N SER A 34 10.13 3.60 -5.53
CA SER A 34 11.00 4.57 -6.19
C SER A 34 10.31 5.92 -6.43
N GLN A 35 8.97 5.93 -6.44
CA GLN A 35 8.14 7.10 -6.74
C GLN A 35 7.41 7.65 -5.52
N HIS A 36 7.28 6.85 -4.47
CA HIS A 36 6.43 7.15 -3.32
C HIS A 36 7.15 6.85 -2.01
N THR A 37 6.91 7.69 -1.00
CA THR A 37 7.40 7.45 0.37
C THR A 37 6.29 6.91 1.28
N ILE A 38 6.69 6.31 2.40
CA ILE A 38 5.71 5.82 3.39
C ILE A 38 4.95 6.97 4.05
N THR A 39 5.60 8.13 4.23
CA THR A 39 5.00 9.33 4.78
C THR A 39 3.93 9.89 3.86
N GLU A 40 4.20 9.95 2.55
CA GLU A 40 3.20 10.36 1.54
C GLU A 40 1.98 9.45 1.57
N LEU A 41 2.18 8.14 1.68
CA LEU A 41 1.08 7.18 1.79
C LEU A 41 0.23 7.45 3.04
N GLN A 42 0.87 7.68 4.19
CA GLN A 42 0.19 7.99 5.45
C GLN A 42 -0.63 9.28 5.36
N GLU A 43 -0.05 10.34 4.81
CA GLU A 43 -0.71 11.63 4.64
C GLU A 43 -1.94 11.51 3.72
N ILE A 44 -1.81 10.82 2.58
CA ILE A 44 -2.92 10.63 1.64
C ILE A 44 -4.04 9.80 2.26
N LEU A 45 -3.71 8.71 2.96
CA LEU A 45 -4.70 7.89 3.66
C LEU A 45 -5.39 8.68 4.79
N TRP A 46 -4.65 9.53 5.51
CA TRP A 46 -5.20 10.40 6.53
C TRP A 46 -6.17 11.42 5.96
N VAL A 47 -5.80 12.09 4.86
CA VAL A 47 -6.68 13.05 4.16
C VAL A 47 -7.95 12.36 3.68
N LEU A 48 -7.85 11.17 3.08
CA LEU A 48 -9.01 10.37 2.67
C LEU A 48 -9.94 10.05 3.85
N PHE A 49 -9.38 9.62 4.97
CA PHE A 49 -10.14 9.32 6.18
C PHE A 49 -10.84 10.57 6.74
N GLU A 50 -10.12 11.69 6.83
CA GLU A 50 -10.68 12.95 7.31
C GLU A 50 -11.78 13.49 6.39
N ASN A 51 -11.61 13.36 5.08
CA ASN A 51 -12.63 13.75 4.10
C ASN A 51 -13.89 12.92 4.25
N TYR A 52 -13.76 11.60 4.40
CA TYR A 52 -14.87 10.70 4.69
C TYR A 52 -15.56 11.07 6.01
N ARG A 53 -14.78 11.28 7.08
CA ARG A 53 -15.29 11.63 8.42
C ARG A 53 -16.06 12.96 8.42
N LYS A 54 -15.58 13.97 7.69
CA LYS A 54 -16.21 15.30 7.61
C LYS A 54 -17.40 15.35 6.64
N GLY A 55 -17.61 14.30 5.84
CA GLY A 55 -18.62 14.30 4.78
C GLY A 55 -18.33 15.32 3.68
N THR A 56 -17.10 15.82 3.60
CA THR A 56 -16.68 16.76 2.54
C THR A 56 -16.60 16.02 1.22
N VAL A 57 -17.53 16.33 0.32
CA VAL A 57 -17.44 15.93 -1.08
C VAL A 57 -16.26 16.71 -1.68
N GLN A 58 -15.26 16.01 -2.21
CA GLN A 58 -14.23 16.67 -3.01
C GLN A 58 -14.91 17.32 -4.22
N GLU A 59 -14.89 18.65 -4.27
CA GLU A 59 -15.60 19.43 -5.29
C GLU A 59 -14.85 19.47 -6.63
N ASP A 60 -13.52 19.22 -6.62
CA ASP A 60 -12.72 19.21 -7.85
C ASP A 60 -12.58 17.80 -8.44
N VAL A 61 -13.05 17.65 -9.69
CA VAL A 61 -12.95 16.44 -10.50
C VAL A 61 -11.48 16.03 -10.71
N ALA A 62 -10.56 16.98 -10.76
CA ALA A 62 -9.13 16.71 -10.91
C ALA A 62 -8.55 16.00 -9.67
N ASP A 63 -8.89 16.48 -8.47
CA ASP A 63 -8.45 15.90 -7.19
C ASP A 63 -8.97 14.47 -7.01
N VAL A 64 -10.25 14.24 -7.34
CA VAL A 64 -10.87 12.90 -7.27
C VAL A 64 -10.15 11.93 -8.21
N LYS A 65 -9.81 12.36 -9.43
CA LYS A 65 -9.10 11.52 -10.40
C LYS A 65 -7.67 11.23 -9.97
N GLN A 66 -6.97 12.20 -9.39
CA GLN A 66 -5.63 12.01 -8.85
C GLN A 66 -5.63 11.03 -7.68
N MET A 67 -6.56 11.20 -6.73
CA MET A 67 -6.73 10.27 -5.60
C MET A 67 -7.09 8.86 -6.07
N HIS A 68 -8.02 8.73 -7.02
CA HIS A 68 -8.35 7.44 -7.61
C HIS A 68 -7.12 6.76 -8.21
N THR A 69 -6.33 7.51 -8.99
CA THR A 69 -5.11 6.98 -9.61
C THR A 69 -4.09 6.52 -8.56
N PHE A 70 -3.91 7.31 -7.50
CA PHE A 70 -3.02 6.94 -6.40
C PHE A 70 -3.49 5.68 -5.67
N LEU A 71 -4.77 5.60 -5.33
CA LEU A 71 -5.37 4.42 -4.70
C LEU A 71 -5.19 3.16 -5.55
N MET A 72 -5.31 3.26 -6.87
CA MET A 72 -5.03 2.13 -7.77
C MET A 72 -3.57 1.66 -7.70
N LYS A 73 -2.60 2.59 -7.62
CA LYS A 73 -1.19 2.25 -7.40
C LYS A 73 -1.00 1.53 -6.06
N VAL A 74 -1.68 1.98 -5.01
CA VAL A 74 -1.65 1.33 -3.68
C VAL A 74 -2.25 -0.08 -3.74
N CYS A 75 -3.39 -0.26 -4.40
CA CYS A 75 -3.98 -1.59 -4.59
C CYS A 75 -3.03 -2.54 -5.35
N ARG A 76 -2.39 -2.06 -6.42
CA ARG A 76 -1.38 -2.84 -7.16
C ARG A 76 -0.23 -3.29 -6.27
N VAL A 77 0.35 -2.39 -5.47
CA VAL A 77 1.50 -2.75 -4.63
C VAL A 77 1.10 -3.73 -3.52
N LEU A 78 -0.11 -3.60 -2.96
CA LEU A 78 -0.64 -4.56 -1.98
C LEU A 78 -0.81 -5.96 -2.59
N MET A 79 -1.34 -6.06 -3.81
CA MET A 79 -1.43 -7.34 -4.53
C MET A 79 -0.05 -7.93 -4.82
N ALA A 80 0.93 -7.09 -5.18
CA ALA A 80 2.30 -7.53 -5.40
C ALA A 80 2.93 -8.10 -4.11
N TYR A 81 2.77 -7.42 -2.97
CA TYR A 81 3.20 -7.93 -1.67
C TYR A 81 2.53 -9.25 -1.29
N PHE A 82 1.21 -9.36 -1.52
CA PHE A 82 0.48 -10.61 -1.32
C PHE A 82 1.07 -11.75 -2.16
N LEU A 83 1.39 -11.49 -3.44
CA LEU A 83 1.97 -12.51 -4.33
C LEU A 83 3.37 -12.92 -3.94
N VAL A 84 4.22 -11.98 -3.53
CA VAL A 84 5.56 -12.27 -3.01
C VAL A 84 5.45 -13.21 -1.82
N HIS A 85 4.56 -12.89 -0.88
CA HIS A 85 4.31 -13.74 0.29
C HIS A 85 3.75 -15.11 -0.10
N PHE A 86 2.70 -15.14 -0.92
CA PHE A 86 2.01 -16.37 -1.35
C PHE A 86 2.93 -17.32 -2.14
N ARG A 87 3.74 -16.77 -3.05
CA ARG A 87 4.70 -17.53 -3.87
C ARG A 87 6.02 -17.79 -3.12
N LYS A 88 6.16 -17.32 -1.88
CA LYS A 88 7.40 -17.42 -1.06
C LYS A 88 8.64 -16.89 -1.80
N ILE A 89 8.45 -15.81 -2.55
CA ILE A 89 9.56 -15.13 -3.24
C ILE A 89 10.38 -14.42 -2.18
N GLY A 90 11.69 -14.63 -2.17
CA GLY A 90 12.60 -13.96 -1.23
C GLY A 90 12.62 -12.46 -1.49
N ILE A 91 11.97 -11.69 -0.60
CA ILE A 91 11.95 -10.22 -0.68
C ILE A 91 13.21 -9.60 -0.08
N ASP A 92 13.90 -10.36 0.77
CA ASP A 92 15.09 -9.96 1.53
C ASP A 92 16.27 -9.54 0.63
N ALA A 93 16.23 -9.91 -0.64
CA ALA A 93 17.22 -9.54 -1.66
C ALA A 93 16.89 -8.25 -2.42
N VAL A 94 15.73 -7.60 -2.17
CA VAL A 94 15.39 -6.31 -2.78
C VAL A 94 15.73 -5.20 -1.79
N PRO A 95 16.89 -4.53 -1.94
CA PRO A 95 17.21 -3.38 -1.11
C PRO A 95 16.23 -2.26 -1.44
N PHE A 96 15.36 -1.96 -0.49
CA PHE A 96 14.50 -0.80 -0.53
C PHE A 96 15.32 0.39 -0.04
N ALA A 97 15.59 1.37 -0.90
CA ALA A 97 16.38 2.55 -0.56
C ALA A 97 15.82 3.38 0.62
N PHE A 98 14.53 3.21 0.93
CA PHE A 98 13.82 3.87 2.03
C PHE A 98 13.65 2.96 3.26
N ALA A 99 13.87 1.65 3.15
CA ALA A 99 13.70 0.76 4.28
C ALA A 99 14.98 0.78 5.11
N GLU A 100 14.84 0.94 6.42
CA GLU A 100 15.95 0.69 7.33
C GLU A 100 16.43 -0.76 7.15
N PRO A 101 17.72 -1.04 7.43
CA PRO A 101 18.22 -2.41 7.36
C PRO A 101 17.30 -3.36 8.12
N ALA A 102 17.14 -4.60 7.62
CA ALA A 102 16.25 -5.59 8.22
C ALA A 102 16.49 -5.77 9.74
N ASP A 103 17.75 -5.64 10.15
CA ASP A 103 18.17 -5.73 11.56
C ASP A 103 17.56 -4.61 12.42
N VAL A 104 17.47 -3.39 11.88
CA VAL A 104 16.89 -2.23 12.59
C VAL A 104 15.38 -2.35 12.67
N ILE A 105 14.72 -2.75 11.58
CA ILE A 105 13.26 -2.98 11.54
C ILE A 105 12.87 -4.09 12.53
N THR A 106 13.65 -5.18 12.58
CA THR A 106 13.41 -6.29 13.51
C THR A 106 13.54 -5.84 14.95
N ALA A 107 14.58 -5.05 15.27
CA ALA A 107 14.78 -4.52 16.61
C ALA A 107 13.65 -3.56 17.06
N ASP A 108 13.16 -2.69 16.17
CA ASP A 108 12.02 -1.80 16.45
C ASP A 108 10.72 -2.59 16.65
N LEU A 109 10.48 -3.62 15.81
CA LEU A 109 9.32 -4.50 15.93
C LEU A 109 9.33 -5.23 17.28
N GLU A 110 10.46 -5.82 17.68
CA GLU A 110 10.61 -6.47 18.99
C GLU A 110 10.38 -5.50 20.15
N ALA A 111 10.88 -4.27 20.05
CA ALA A 111 10.68 -3.24 21.05
C ALA A 111 9.19 -2.88 21.19
N LYS A 112 8.49 -2.66 20.07
CA LYS A 112 7.05 -2.37 20.05
C LYS A 112 6.21 -3.54 20.56
N GLN A 113 6.57 -4.77 20.21
CA GLN A 113 5.92 -5.98 20.75
C GLN A 113 6.10 -6.09 22.26
N ARG A 114 7.30 -5.79 22.79
CA ARG A 114 7.53 -5.75 24.24
C ARG A 114 6.66 -4.71 24.92
N ILE A 115 6.59 -3.49 24.37
CA ILE A 115 5.73 -2.43 24.89
C ILE A 115 4.26 -2.86 24.88
N TYR A 116 3.78 -3.42 23.77
CA TYR A 116 2.41 -3.92 23.65
C TYR A 116 2.11 -5.01 24.70
N SER A 117 3.02 -5.99 24.85
CA SER A 117 2.87 -7.06 25.85
C SER A 117 2.86 -6.53 27.29
N PHE A 118 3.65 -5.49 27.59
CA PHE A 118 3.68 -4.83 28.88
C PHE A 118 2.35 -4.16 29.20
N PHE A 119 1.78 -3.41 28.26
CA PHE A 119 0.47 -2.79 28.45
C PHE A 119 -0.64 -3.83 28.61
N ASN A 120 -0.67 -4.89 27.79
CA ASN A 120 -1.64 -5.97 27.97
C ASN A 120 -1.57 -6.59 29.37
N ARG A 121 -0.37 -6.84 29.91
CA ARG A 121 -0.20 -7.42 31.25
C ARG A 121 -0.67 -6.51 32.39
N ILE A 122 -0.73 -5.19 32.19
CA ILE A 122 -1.18 -4.22 33.20
C ILE A 122 -2.70 -4.01 33.13
N THR A 123 -3.32 -4.40 32.02
CA THR A 123 -4.76 -4.24 31.78
C THR A 123 -5.56 -5.48 32.21
N GLU A 124 -4.89 -6.56 32.59
CA GLU A 124 -5.42 -7.72 33.34
C GLU A 124 -5.29 -7.50 34.85
#